data_AF-A0A3S0QQP9-F1
#
_entry.id   AF-A0A3S0QQP9-F1
#
_cell.length_a   1.000
_cell.length_b   1.000
_cell.length_c   1.000
_cell.angle_alpha   90.00
_cell.angle_beta   90.00
_cell.angle_gamma   90.00
#
_symmetry.space_group_name_H-M   'P 1'
#
loop_
_entity.id
_entity.type
_entity.pdbx_description
1 polymer ?
#
loop_
_entity_poly.entity_id
_entity_poly.type
_entity_poly.pdbx_seq_one_letter_code
_entity_poly.pdbx_strand_id
1 'polypeptide(L)' 'MSNKLQQHSTTWQLLPNGNVLHRCGLELESDGSSWQMTPASGVDFAIFTRMERGLSAQEAKELADLLILQGATWATSGLH' A
#
# COMPACT_ATOMS: atom_id res chain seq x y z
N MET A 1 33.15 -7.54 -15.60
CA MET A 1 32.64 -7.46 -14.22
C MET A 1 31.70 -6.27 -14.11
N SER A 2 30.38 -6.51 -14.01
CA SER A 2 29.42 -5.53 -13.50
C SER A 2 28.23 -6.33 -12.98
N ASN A 3 28.23 -6.59 -11.67
CA ASN A 3 27.07 -7.13 -10.96
C ASN A 3 25.95 -6.10 -11.09
N LYS A 4 25.05 -6.27 -12.06
CA LYS A 4 23.70 -5.69 -11.97
C LYS A 4 23.00 -6.45 -10.86
N LEU A 5 23.16 -5.97 -9.63
CA LEU A 5 22.26 -6.30 -8.54
C LEU A 5 20.87 -5.95 -9.05
N GLN A 6 20.09 -6.98 -9.38
CA GLN A 6 18.65 -6.88 -9.49
C GLN A 6 18.18 -6.42 -8.11
N GLN A 7 18.05 -5.12 -7.90
CA GLN A 7 17.27 -4.60 -6.80
C GLN A 7 15.87 -5.18 -7.01
N HIS A 8 15.54 -6.20 -6.24
CA HIS A 8 14.15 -6.59 -6.05
C HIS A 8 13.48 -5.32 -5.50
N SER A 9 12.85 -4.54 -6.37
CA SER A 9 12.01 -3.43 -5.94
C SER A 9 10.97 -4.05 -5.04
N THR A 10 11.10 -3.81 -3.74
CA THR A 10 10.11 -4.22 -2.76
C THR A 10 8.79 -3.59 -3.18
N THR A 11 7.71 -4.36 -3.08
CA THR A 11 6.36 -3.91 -3.44
C THR A 11 5.93 -2.66 -2.66
N TRP A 12 6.55 -2.45 -1.49
CA TRP A 12 6.34 -1.36 -0.57
C TRP A 12 7.65 -0.60 -0.31
N GLN A 13 7.55 0.69 -0.02
CA GLN A 13 8.66 1.57 0.32
C GLN A 13 8.27 2.43 1.53
N LEU A 14 9.19 2.61 2.48
CA LEU A 14 9.04 3.56 3.59
C LEU A 14 9.38 4.97 3.12
N LEU A 15 8.48 5.92 3.37
CA LEU A 15 8.64 7.33 3.06
C LEU A 15 9.27 8.09 4.26
N PRO A 16 9.91 9.24 4.04
CA PRO A 16 10.53 10.02 5.11
C PRO A 16 9.56 10.51 6.21
N ASN A 17 8.27 10.60 5.91
CA ASN A 17 7.21 10.96 6.86
C ASN A 17 6.73 9.77 7.72
N GLY A 18 7.29 8.56 7.52
CA GLY A 18 6.89 7.34 8.21
C GLY A 18 5.76 6.56 7.52
N ASN A 19 5.19 7.09 6.45
CA ASN A 19 4.19 6.40 5.65
C ASN A 19 4.81 5.33 4.77
N VAL A 20 3.98 4.42 4.27
CA VAL A 20 4.42 3.33 3.39
C VAL A 20 3.70 3.42 2.06
N LEU A 21 4.48 3.43 0.97
CA LEU A 21 4.00 3.58 -0.39
C LEU A 21 4.07 2.25 -1.13
N HIS A 22 2.93 1.78 -1.64
CA HIS A 22 2.86 0.67 -2.57
C HIS A 22 3.32 1.10 -3.96
N ARG A 23 3.92 0.19 -4.73
CA ARG A 23 4.34 0.44 -6.13
C ARG A 23 3.24 0.96 -7.08
N CYS A 24 1.96 0.81 -6.70
CA CYS A 24 0.83 1.32 -7.48
C CYS A 24 0.40 2.75 -7.08
N GLY A 25 1.15 3.42 -6.20
CA GLY A 25 0.83 4.78 -5.75
C GLY A 25 -0.09 4.84 -4.52
N LEU A 26 -0.42 3.69 -3.92
CA LEU A 26 -1.26 3.64 -2.71
C LEU A 26 -0.40 3.88 -1.46
N GLU A 27 -0.72 4.92 -0.71
CA GLU A 27 -0.01 5.32 0.50
C GLU A 27 -0.80 4.93 1.75
N LEU A 28 -0.10 4.30 2.70
CA LEU A 28 -0.59 3.97 4.02
C LEU A 28 0.08 4.85 5.06
N GLU A 29 -0.71 5.33 6.02
CA GLU A 29 -0.24 6.04 7.21
C GLU A 29 -0.53 5.21 8.46
N SER A 30 0.25 5.46 9.52
CA SER A 30 0.00 4.89 10.84
C SER A 30 -0.29 6.00 11.85
N ASP A 31 -1.33 5.78 12.66
CA ASP A 31 -1.66 6.62 13.82
C ASP A 31 -0.96 6.16 15.12
N GLY A 32 -0.04 5.20 15.00
CA GLY A 32 0.65 4.56 16.13
C GLY A 32 -0.09 3.37 16.74
N SER A 33 -1.36 3.14 16.38
CA SER A 33 -2.15 1.97 16.82
C SER A 33 -2.50 1.04 15.65
N SER A 34 -2.75 1.61 14.47
CA SER A 34 -3.16 0.90 13.27
C SER A 34 -2.52 1.50 12.02
N TRP A 35 -2.65 0.78 10.90
CA TRP A 35 -2.32 1.27 9.57
C TRP A 35 -3.61 1.48 8.79
N GLN A 36 -3.65 2.53 7.99
CA GLN A 36 -4.81 2.88 7.15
C GLN A 36 -4.35 3.58 5.88
N MET A 37 -5.20 3.60 4.85
CA MET A 37 -4.93 4.43 3.67
C MET A 37 -4.99 5.90 4.05
N THR A 38 -4.11 6.72 3.46
CA THR A 38 -4.27 8.17 3.55
C THR A 38 -5.62 8.60 2.95
N PRO A 39 -6.19 9.74 3.36
CA PRO A 39 -7.44 10.23 2.77
C PRO A 39 -7.40 10.34 1.24
N ALA A 40 -6.26 10.77 0.68
CA ALA A 40 -6.06 10.87 -0.77
C ALA A 40 -6.06 9.48 -1.42
N SER A 41 -5.24 8.55 -0.93
CA SER A 41 -5.19 7.19 -1.46
C SER A 41 -6.51 6.44 -1.30
N GLY A 42 -7.27 6.69 -0.23
CA GLY A 42 -8.59 6.11 -0.03
C GLY A 42 -9.60 6.54 -1.10
N VAL A 43 -9.60 7.83 -1.47
CA VAL A 43 -10.46 8.35 -2.55
C VAL A 43 -10.04 7.78 -3.91
N ASP A 44 -8.76 7.83 -4.23
CA ASP A 44 -8.23 7.32 -5.51
C ASP A 44 -8.49 5.82 -5.65
N PHE A 45 -8.27 5.06 -4.58
CA PHE A 45 -8.53 3.63 -4.55
C PHE A 45 -10.02 3.33 -4.75
N ALA A 46 -10.91 4.04 -4.07
CA ALA A 46 -12.35 3.86 -4.24
C ALA A 46 -12.82 4.15 -5.67
N ILE A 47 -12.28 5.21 -6.30
CA ILE A 47 -12.55 5.54 -7.71
C ILE A 47 -12.06 4.42 -8.60
N PHE A 48 -10.81 3.97 -8.45
CA PHE A 48 -10.22 2.90 -9.24
C PHE A 48 -11.02 1.60 -9.13
N THR A 49 -11.31 1.14 -7.91
CA THR A 49 -12.02 -0.13 -7.70
C THR A 49 -13.44 -0.09 -8.25
N ARG A 50 -14.12 1.06 -8.14
CA ARG A 50 -15.52 1.18 -8.57
C ARG A 50 -15.64 1.44 -10.07
N MET A 51 -14.90 2.40 -10.59
CA MET A 51 -15.04 2.88 -11.97
C MET A 51 -14.25 2.04 -12.96
N GLU A 52 -13.04 1.61 -12.60
CA GLU A 52 -12.16 0.90 -13.53
C GLU A 52 -12.26 -0.62 -13.38
N ARG A 53 -12.46 -1.10 -12.16
CA ARG A 53 -12.56 -2.54 -11.87
C ARG A 53 -14.00 -3.05 -11.73
N GLY A 54 -14.97 -2.16 -11.61
CA GLY A 54 -16.38 -2.53 -11.44
C GLY A 54 -16.67 -3.33 -10.17
N LEU A 55 -15.81 -3.21 -9.16
CA LEU A 55 -15.98 -3.92 -7.89
C LEU A 55 -17.17 -3.37 -7.12
N SER A 56 -17.88 -4.27 -6.45
CA SER A 56 -18.83 -3.88 -5.42
C SER A 56 -18.12 -3.20 -4.24
N ALA A 57 -18.89 -2.48 -3.42
CA ALA A 57 -18.33 -1.82 -2.23
C ALA A 57 -17.68 -2.83 -1.26
N GLN A 58 -18.21 -4.05 -1.17
CA GLN A 58 -17.67 -5.09 -0.30
C GLN A 58 -16.34 -5.64 -0.83
N GLU A 59 -16.24 -5.94 -2.13
CA GLU A 59 -15.00 -6.42 -2.74
C GLU A 59 -13.89 -5.34 -2.69
N ALA A 60 -14.26 -4.08 -2.92
CA ALA A 60 -13.33 -2.96 -2.79
C ALA A 60 -12.80 -2.85 -1.34
N LYS A 61 -13.69 -3.00 -0.35
CA LYS A 61 -13.29 -2.99 1.06
C LYS A 61 -12.35 -4.15 1.41
N GLU A 62 -12.68 -5.37 0.99
CA GLU A 62 -11.82 -6.54 1.23
C GLU A 62 -10.44 -6.37 0.60
N LEU A 63 -10.37 -5.83 -0.62
CA LEU A 63 -9.10 -5.53 -1.27
C LEU A 63 -8.32 -4.44 -0.51
N ALA A 64 -9.01 -3.40 -0.01
CA ALA A 64 -8.40 -2.36 0.80
C ALA A 64 -7.80 -2.95 2.09
N ASP A 65 -8.57 -3.78 2.81
CA ASP A 65 -8.15 -4.43 4.06
C ASP A 65 -6.92 -5.33 3.82
N LEU A 66 -6.88 -6.07 2.70
CA LEU A 66 -5.73 -6.89 2.31
C LEU A 66 -4.48 -6.05 2.04
N LEU A 67 -4.61 -4.94 1.32
CA LEU A 67 -3.48 -4.05 1.03
C LEU A 67 -2.96 -3.37 2.29
N ILE A 68 -3.86 -2.93 3.17
CA ILE A 68 -3.50 -2.38 4.48
C ILE A 68 -2.73 -3.42 5.30
N LEU A 69 -3.23 -4.65 5.39
CA LEU A 69 -2.57 -5.73 6.13
C LEU A 69 -1.19 -6.05 5.56
N GLN A 70 -1.07 -6.10 4.23
CA GLN A 70 0.20 -6.38 3.57
C GLN A 70 1.22 -5.27 3.84
N GLY A 71 0.82 -4.00 3.70
CA GLY A 71 1.69 -2.86 3.96
C GLY A 71 2.08 -2.73 5.43
N ALA A 72 1.14 -2.96 6.36
CA ALA A 72 1.40 -3.02 7.79
C ALA A 72 2.38 -4.14 8.18
N THR A 73 2.17 -5.34 7.63
CA THR A 73 3.07 -6.50 7.85
C THR A 73 4.45 -6.20 7.30
N TRP A 74 4.53 -5.64 6.10
CA TRP A 74 5.79 -5.20 5.53
C TRP A 74 6.47 -4.22 6.49
N ALA A 75 5.83 -3.11 6.85
CA ALA A 75 6.38 -2.06 7.71
C ALA A 75 6.85 -2.54 9.09
N THR A 76 6.14 -3.50 9.68
CA THR A 76 6.44 -4.02 11.03
C THR A 76 7.48 -5.13 11.03
N SER A 77 7.59 -5.91 9.95
CA SER A 77 8.50 -7.06 9.87
C SER A 77 9.98 -6.67 9.77
N GLY A 78 10.30 -5.42 9.41
CA GLY A 78 11.68 -4.93 9.26
C GLY A 78 12.50 -5.62 8.16
N LEU A 79 11.90 -6.53 7.39
CA LEU A 79 12.53 -7.19 6.24
C LEU A 79 12.30 -6.34 4.99
N HIS A 80 13.17 -5.34 4.78
CA HIS A 80 13.12 -4.43 3.63
C HIS A 80 14.47 -4.43 2.93
#